data_AF-A0A6L8I3P9-F1
#
_entry.id   AF-A0A6L8I3P9-F1
#
_cell.length_a   1.000
_cell.length_b   1.000
_cell.length_c   1.000
_cell.angle_alpha   90.00
_cell.angle_beta   90.00
_cell.angle_gamma   90.00
#
_symmetry.space_group_name_H-M   'P 1'
#
loop_
_entity.id
_entity.type
_entity.pdbx_description
1 polymer ?
#
loop_
_entity_poly.entity_id
_entity_poly.type
_entity_poly.pdbx_seq_one_letter_code
_entity_poly.pdbx_strand_id
1 'polypeptide(L)'
;MPGIPGLDQWAADIAGNPHFIIRKFPFEFYYPFAFALMMLIVALHHSIWRSWQGSGATRRGLGLAMDIALVVMALTISTTYLVEIDSVCVIDQLTGDRARMIAESLQIEKDNAALFGLPEPTTVDDPQCLHTTGPWLVLIIGLAIVVFLAYNVKVWGLPLVLVAILVAAYTIGTVLVWYFYGVEDINKYLVTKIGGEPRLLSDGRPRVHDILVNNASGLLGRFMDIILNEIIPYLILGALFGASAGGQSLIKVAFRWTMNLSGGPAHAAIVSSAMFGTISGGPIVNVLSTGVLTIP
;
A
#
# COMPACT_ATOMS: atom_id res chain seq x y z
N MET A 1 -11.18 -12.65 -7.35
CA MET A 1 -11.71 -12.42 -8.71
C MET A 1 -12.33 -13.72 -9.23
N PRO A 2 -13.52 -13.70 -9.85
CA PRO A 2 -14.13 -14.89 -10.42
C PRO A 2 -13.29 -15.36 -11.63
N GLY A 3 -12.85 -16.61 -11.59
CA GLY A 3 -12.03 -17.18 -12.64
C GLY A 3 -12.87 -17.63 -13.84
N ILE A 4 -12.45 -17.28 -15.05
CA ILE A 4 -12.80 -17.99 -16.29
C ILE A 4 -12.52 -19.50 -16.09
N PRO A 5 -13.53 -20.38 -16.15
CA PRO A 5 -13.34 -21.83 -16.03
C PRO A 5 -12.37 -22.36 -17.09
N GLY A 6 -11.44 -23.25 -16.73
CA GLY A 6 -10.52 -23.92 -17.66
C GLY A 6 -9.25 -23.15 -18.05
N LEU A 7 -9.12 -21.87 -17.70
CA LEU A 7 -7.91 -21.08 -18.02
C LEU A 7 -6.64 -21.65 -17.36
N ASP A 8 -6.74 -22.05 -16.09
CA ASP A 8 -5.60 -22.58 -15.34
C ASP A 8 -5.15 -23.96 -15.88
N GLN A 9 -6.11 -24.79 -16.33
CA GLN A 9 -5.80 -26.08 -16.97
C GLN A 9 -5.14 -25.87 -18.35
N TRP A 10 -5.70 -25.00 -19.19
CA TRP A 10 -5.11 -24.64 -20.47
C TRP A 10 -3.67 -24.11 -20.34
N ALA A 11 -3.43 -23.31 -19.30
CA ALA A 11 -2.12 -22.78 -19.00
C ALA A 11 -1.13 -23.84 -18.51
N ALA A 12 -1.59 -24.74 -17.63
CA ALA A 12 -0.80 -25.86 -17.15
C ALA A 12 -0.39 -26.82 -18.28
N ASP A 13 -1.31 -27.06 -19.22
CA ASP A 13 -1.08 -27.91 -20.39
C ASP A 13 -0.07 -27.29 -21.36
N ILE A 14 -0.12 -25.97 -21.58
CA ILE A 14 0.85 -25.25 -22.43
C ILE A 14 2.23 -25.15 -21.77
N ALA A 15 2.26 -24.92 -20.46
CA ALA A 15 3.50 -24.79 -19.70
C ALA A 15 4.19 -26.15 -19.45
N GLY A 16 3.52 -27.27 -19.74
CA GLY A 16 4.01 -28.62 -19.46
C GLY A 16 4.20 -28.90 -17.96
N ASN A 17 3.57 -28.10 -17.10
CA ASN A 17 3.70 -28.20 -15.65
C ASN A 17 2.28 -28.21 -15.03
N PRO A 18 1.84 -29.33 -14.42
CA PRO A 18 0.51 -29.45 -13.84
C PRO A 18 0.27 -28.55 -12.62
N HIS A 19 1.31 -27.91 -12.08
CA HIS A 19 1.24 -26.96 -10.97
C HIS A 19 1.30 -25.50 -11.42
N PHE A 20 1.31 -25.22 -12.73
CA PHE A 20 1.34 -23.86 -13.24
C PHE A 20 -0.05 -23.21 -13.12
N ILE A 21 -0.18 -22.30 -12.15
CA ILE A 21 -1.42 -21.57 -11.88
C ILE A 21 -1.20 -20.12 -12.33
N ILE A 22 -1.94 -19.65 -13.34
CA ILE A 22 -1.85 -18.26 -13.82
C ILE A 22 -2.37 -17.27 -12.76
N ARG A 23 -3.27 -17.73 -11.89
CA ARG A 23 -4.15 -16.85 -11.09
C ARG A 23 -3.66 -16.44 -9.72
N LYS A 24 -2.59 -17.01 -9.20
CA LYS A 24 -2.12 -16.68 -7.85
C LYS A 24 -0.71 -16.12 -7.93
N PHE A 25 -0.60 -14.83 -8.26
CA PHE A 25 0.50 -14.09 -7.67
C PHE A 25 0.21 -14.02 -6.17
N PRO A 26 1.05 -14.61 -5.31
CA PRO A 26 0.90 -14.45 -3.87
C PRO A 26 0.96 -12.95 -3.57
N PHE A 27 -0.15 -12.41 -3.07
CA PHE A 27 -0.30 -10.97 -2.83
C PHE A 27 0.75 -10.47 -1.84
N GLU A 28 1.23 -11.36 -0.97
CA GLU A 28 2.30 -11.17 -0.02
C GLU A 28 3.63 -10.76 -0.68
N PHE A 29 3.91 -11.22 -1.91
CA PHE A 29 5.08 -10.77 -2.67
C PHE A 29 4.75 -9.65 -3.65
N TYR A 30 3.54 -9.66 -4.20
CA TYR A 30 3.14 -8.69 -5.20
C TYR A 30 2.94 -7.28 -4.62
N TYR A 31 2.30 -7.17 -3.46
CA TYR A 31 2.01 -5.89 -2.79
C TYR A 31 3.28 -5.10 -2.42
N PRO A 32 4.27 -5.67 -1.72
CA PRO A 32 5.49 -4.94 -1.38
C PRO A 32 6.31 -4.58 -2.63
N PHE A 33 6.30 -5.41 -3.67
CA PHE A 33 6.96 -5.09 -4.94
C PHE A 33 6.27 -3.93 -5.67
N ALA A 34 4.94 -3.98 -5.82
CA ALA A 34 4.17 -2.94 -6.48
C ALA A 34 4.29 -1.61 -5.73
N PHE A 35 4.28 -1.62 -4.39
CA PHE A 35 4.53 -0.45 -3.56
C PHE A 35 5.89 0.19 -3.85
N ALA A 36 6.97 -0.60 -3.88
CA ALA A 36 8.31 -0.11 -4.17
C ALA A 36 8.41 0.48 -5.60
N LEU A 37 7.78 -0.18 -6.59
CA LEU A 37 7.71 0.32 -7.95
C LEU A 37 6.95 1.66 -8.04
N MET A 38 5.82 1.78 -7.36
CA MET A 38 5.05 3.02 -7.31
C MET A 38 5.85 4.16 -6.69
N MET A 39 6.56 3.91 -5.58
CA MET A 39 7.41 4.92 -4.94
C MET A 39 8.58 5.33 -5.84
N LEU A 40 9.17 4.39 -6.59
CA LEU A 40 10.19 4.70 -7.59
C LEU A 40 9.63 5.61 -8.69
N ILE A 41 8.43 5.34 -9.20
CA ILE A 41 7.76 6.19 -10.20
C ILE A 41 7.53 7.60 -9.64
N VAL A 42 7.08 7.72 -8.39
CA VAL A 42 6.89 9.00 -7.70
C VAL A 42 8.22 9.76 -7.57
N ALA A 43 9.30 9.07 -7.21
CA ALA A 43 10.64 9.65 -7.12
C ALA A 43 11.11 10.20 -8.48
N LEU A 44 10.88 9.46 -9.57
CA LEU A 44 11.28 9.86 -10.92
C LEU A 44 10.45 11.01 -11.47
N HIS A 45 9.13 11.01 -11.21
CA HIS A 45 8.21 12.01 -11.75
C HIS A 45 8.25 13.33 -10.96
N HIS A 46 8.31 13.25 -9.63
CA HIS A 46 8.30 14.41 -8.72
C HIS A 46 9.66 14.75 -8.12
N SER A 47 10.76 14.31 -8.75
CA SER A 47 12.14 14.49 -8.27
C SER A 47 12.43 15.92 -7.80
N ILE A 48 12.87 16.03 -6.54
CA ILE A 48 13.26 17.29 -5.92
C ILE A 48 14.56 17.79 -6.58
N TRP A 49 15.49 16.88 -6.90
CA TRP A 49 16.72 17.21 -7.61
C TRP A 49 16.46 17.96 -8.92
N ARG A 50 15.52 17.48 -9.74
CA ARG A 50 15.16 18.14 -11.01
C ARG A 50 14.56 19.52 -10.75
N SER A 51 13.75 19.67 -9.71
CA SER A 51 13.12 20.95 -9.38
C SER A 51 14.10 22.02 -8.89
N TRP A 52 15.25 21.62 -8.35
CA TRP A 52 16.27 22.53 -7.81
C TRP A 52 17.52 22.64 -8.68
N GLN A 53 17.43 22.31 -9.99
CA GLN A 53 18.56 22.42 -10.92
C GLN A 53 19.18 23.82 -10.98
N GLY A 54 18.39 24.88 -10.80
CA GLY A 54 18.87 26.28 -10.76
C GLY A 54 19.34 26.78 -9.39
N SER A 55 19.31 25.94 -8.35
CA SER A 55 19.75 26.31 -7.00
C SER A 55 21.22 25.95 -6.74
N GLY A 56 21.81 26.51 -5.68
CA GLY A 56 23.19 26.22 -5.29
C GLY A 56 23.46 24.72 -5.07
N ALA A 57 24.72 24.31 -5.25
CA ALA A 57 25.16 22.91 -5.23
C ALA A 57 24.72 22.13 -3.96
N THR A 58 24.67 22.80 -2.81
CA THR A 58 24.22 22.21 -1.54
C THR A 58 22.75 21.85 -1.54
N ARG A 59 21.87 22.74 -2.02
CA ARG A 59 20.44 22.46 -2.17
C ARG A 59 20.19 21.37 -3.19
N ARG A 60 20.94 21.38 -4.29
CA ARG A 60 20.89 20.31 -5.28
C ARG A 60 21.23 18.96 -4.62
N GLY A 61 22.36 18.87 -3.92
CA GLY A 61 22.75 17.68 -3.15
C GLY A 61 21.68 17.18 -2.19
N LEU A 62 21.04 18.09 -1.44
CA LEU A 62 19.94 17.76 -0.53
C LEU A 62 18.73 17.18 -1.29
N GLY A 63 18.38 17.73 -2.45
CA GLY A 63 17.29 17.22 -3.27
C GLY A 63 17.49 15.77 -3.73
N LEU A 64 18.71 15.41 -4.14
CA LEU A 64 19.02 14.01 -4.51
C LEU A 64 19.08 13.11 -3.29
N ALA A 65 19.57 13.60 -2.15
CA ALA A 65 19.52 12.82 -0.91
C ALA A 65 18.08 12.49 -0.51
N MET A 66 17.13 13.43 -0.66
CA MET A 66 15.71 13.18 -0.40
C MET A 66 15.07 12.20 -1.40
N ASP A 67 15.38 12.34 -2.69
CA ASP A 67 14.88 11.42 -3.73
C ASP A 67 15.39 9.98 -3.46
N ILE A 68 16.67 9.82 -3.08
CA ILE A 68 17.26 8.52 -2.70
C ILE A 68 16.63 8.00 -1.41
N ALA A 69 16.47 8.85 -0.39
CA ALA A 69 15.87 8.47 0.88
C ALA A 69 14.46 7.89 0.70
N LEU A 70 13.64 8.50 -0.18
CA LEU A 70 12.31 7.99 -0.49
C LEU A 70 12.35 6.55 -1.03
N VAL A 71 13.21 6.29 -2.03
CA VAL A 71 13.33 4.97 -2.66
C VAL A 71 13.90 3.95 -1.67
N VAL A 72 14.94 4.32 -0.92
CA VAL A 72 15.56 3.44 0.09
C VAL A 72 14.56 3.08 1.18
N MET A 73 13.79 4.04 1.70
CA MET A 73 12.78 3.77 2.73
C MET A 73 11.64 2.91 2.19
N ALA A 74 11.22 3.13 0.93
CA ALA A 74 10.21 2.29 0.30
C ALA A 74 10.67 0.83 0.15
N LEU A 75 11.92 0.61 -0.29
CA LEU A 75 12.52 -0.72 -0.35
C LEU A 75 12.67 -1.33 1.04
N THR A 76 13.07 -0.55 2.04
CA THR A 76 13.23 -1.04 3.41
C THR A 76 11.90 -1.47 4.00
N ILE A 77 10.82 -0.72 3.82
CA ILE A 77 9.47 -1.12 4.23
C ILE A 77 9.02 -2.39 3.51
N SER A 78 9.21 -2.43 2.19
CA SER A 78 8.86 -3.56 1.34
C SER A 78 9.55 -4.85 1.81
N THR A 79 10.86 -4.78 2.10
CA THR A 79 11.62 -5.90 2.67
C THR A 79 11.19 -6.22 4.11
N THR A 80 10.98 -5.21 4.95
CA THR A 80 10.55 -5.41 6.36
C THR A 80 9.23 -6.16 6.43
N TYR A 81 8.29 -5.86 5.54
CA TYR A 81 7.02 -6.58 5.44
C TYR A 81 7.22 -8.07 5.10
N LEU A 82 8.09 -8.39 4.14
CA LEU A 82 8.40 -9.79 3.78
C LEU A 82 9.11 -10.55 4.91
N VAL A 83 9.81 -9.84 5.78
CA VAL A 83 10.47 -10.41 6.97
C VAL A 83 9.45 -10.67 8.10
N GLU A 84 8.43 -9.83 8.25
CA GLU A 84 7.53 -9.83 9.40
C GLU A 84 6.18 -10.52 9.16
N ILE A 85 5.80 -10.81 7.91
CA ILE A 85 4.54 -11.48 7.61
C ILE A 85 4.66 -13.00 7.79
N ASP A 86 3.77 -13.57 8.61
CA ASP A 86 3.79 -14.99 9.03
C ASP A 86 3.71 -15.98 7.85
N SER A 87 3.04 -15.59 6.76
CA SER A 87 2.91 -16.41 5.55
C SER A 87 4.18 -16.47 4.69
N VAL A 88 5.14 -15.55 4.89
CA VAL A 88 6.41 -15.53 4.13
C VAL A 88 7.60 -15.76 5.05
N CYS A 89 7.84 -14.89 6.03
CA CYS A 89 9.05 -14.90 6.88
C CYS A 89 10.33 -15.17 6.06
N VAL A 90 10.70 -14.26 5.15
CA VAL A 90 11.74 -14.54 4.13
C VAL A 90 13.09 -14.98 4.71
N ILE A 91 13.45 -14.49 5.91
CA ILE A 91 14.70 -14.89 6.58
C ILE A 91 14.62 -16.36 7.00
N ASP A 92 13.50 -16.77 7.60
CA ASP A 92 13.29 -18.16 8.06
C ASP A 92 13.18 -19.14 6.89
N GLN A 93 12.72 -18.67 5.72
CA GLN A 93 12.77 -19.46 4.48
C GLN A 93 14.20 -19.67 4.00
N LEU A 94 15.05 -18.65 4.08
CA LEU A 94 16.45 -18.71 3.67
C LEU A 94 17.31 -19.56 4.62
N THR A 95 17.01 -19.55 5.93
CA THR A 95 17.71 -20.38 6.92
C THR A 95 17.20 -21.82 6.98
N GLY A 96 16.02 -22.09 6.43
CA GLY A 96 15.37 -23.40 6.47
C GLY A 96 14.62 -23.70 7.77
N ASP A 97 14.60 -22.74 8.71
CA ASP A 97 13.93 -22.88 10.00
C ASP A 97 12.42 -23.02 9.87
N ARG A 98 11.82 -22.37 8.87
CA ARG A 98 10.38 -22.44 8.61
C ARG A 98 9.93 -23.87 8.29
N ALA A 99 10.69 -24.58 7.45
CA ALA A 99 10.38 -25.97 7.09
C ALA A 99 10.50 -26.92 8.30
N ARG A 100 11.48 -26.68 9.17
CA ARG A 100 11.65 -27.42 10.42
C ARG A 100 10.47 -27.22 11.37
N MET A 101 10.04 -25.97 11.58
CA MET A 101 8.91 -25.67 12.45
C MET A 101 7.60 -26.25 11.93
N ILE A 102 7.32 -26.13 10.62
CA ILE A 102 6.11 -26.71 10.02
C ILE A 102 6.10 -28.24 10.21
N ALA A 103 7.25 -28.90 10.05
CA ALA A 103 7.35 -30.34 10.29
C ALA A 103 7.09 -30.72 11.76
N GLU A 104 7.65 -29.95 12.70
CA GLU A 104 7.44 -30.17 14.14
C GLU A 104 5.98 -29.91 14.55
N SER A 105 5.39 -28.81 14.11
CA SER A 105 3.98 -28.49 14.39
C SER A 105 3.03 -29.51 13.77
N LEU A 106 3.32 -29.99 12.55
CA LEU A 106 2.52 -31.03 11.89
C LEU A 106 2.59 -32.35 12.66
N GLN A 107 3.76 -32.67 13.21
CA GLN A 107 3.92 -33.87 14.03
C GLN A 107 3.13 -33.76 15.33
N ILE A 108 3.19 -32.61 16.01
CA ILE A 108 2.40 -32.34 17.22
C ILE A 108 0.90 -32.43 16.94
N GLU A 109 0.43 -31.88 15.82
CA GLU A 109 -0.98 -31.97 15.44
C GLU A 109 -1.42 -33.39 15.10
N LYS A 110 -0.56 -34.19 14.44
CA LYS A 110 -0.83 -35.61 14.18
C LYS A 110 -0.91 -36.41 15.48
N ASP A 111 0.00 -36.17 16.41
CA ASP A 111 0.00 -36.83 17.72
C ASP A 111 -1.26 -36.44 18.52
N ASN A 112 -1.64 -35.15 18.50
CA ASN A 112 -2.89 -34.68 19.10
C ASN A 112 -4.13 -35.28 18.43
N ALA A 113 -4.18 -35.33 17.10
CA ALA A 113 -5.29 -35.91 16.35
C ALA A 113 -5.47 -37.40 16.66
N ALA A 114 -4.36 -38.14 16.79
CA ALA A 114 -4.37 -39.55 17.20
C ALA A 114 -4.94 -39.74 18.62
N LEU A 115 -4.62 -38.83 19.56
CA LEU A 115 -5.17 -38.86 20.93
C LEU A 115 -6.67 -38.56 20.97
N PHE A 116 -7.17 -37.67 20.10
CA PHE A 116 -8.58 -37.28 20.04
C PHE A 116 -9.42 -38.10 19.04
N GLY A 117 -8.82 -39.06 18.33
CA GLY A 117 -9.52 -39.88 17.32
C GLY A 117 -9.94 -39.12 16.07
N LEU A 118 -9.26 -38.01 15.76
CA LEU A 118 -9.51 -37.16 14.59
C LEU A 118 -8.71 -37.69 13.37
N PRO A 119 -9.16 -37.40 12.14
CA PRO A 119 -8.39 -37.73 10.94
C PRO A 119 -7.05 -36.99 10.93
N GLU A 120 -6.03 -37.61 10.33
CA GLU A 120 -4.70 -37.00 10.26
C GLU A 120 -4.72 -35.67 9.48
N PRO A 121 -4.23 -34.57 10.09
CA PRO A 121 -4.10 -33.30 9.40
C PRO A 121 -3.00 -33.38 8.33
N THR A 122 -3.27 -32.74 7.19
CA THR A 122 -2.33 -32.67 6.04
C THR A 122 -1.64 -31.32 5.93
N THR A 123 -2.10 -30.33 6.69
CA THR A 123 -1.61 -28.95 6.69
C THR A 123 -1.72 -28.37 8.10
N VAL A 124 -0.82 -27.45 8.44
CA VAL A 124 -0.81 -26.71 9.70
C VAL A 124 -0.87 -25.22 9.39
N ASP A 125 -1.37 -24.43 10.34
CA ASP A 125 -1.27 -22.97 10.28
C ASP A 125 0.21 -22.52 10.21
N ASP A 126 0.45 -21.41 9.51
CA ASP A 126 1.80 -20.87 9.36
C ASP A 126 2.36 -20.43 10.73
N PRO A 127 3.58 -20.88 11.11
CA PRO A 127 4.20 -20.48 12.38
C PRO A 127 4.60 -19.00 12.35
N GLN A 128 4.64 -18.39 13.53
CA GLN A 128 5.18 -17.03 13.70
C GLN A 128 6.65 -16.96 13.28
N CYS A 129 7.04 -15.84 12.68
CA CYS A 129 8.43 -15.64 12.26
C CYS A 129 9.39 -15.63 13.46
N LEU A 130 10.48 -16.40 13.38
CA LEU A 130 11.55 -16.44 14.38
C LEU A 130 12.51 -15.26 14.21
N HIS A 131 13.04 -15.07 13.00
CA HIS A 131 13.99 -14.00 12.71
C HIS A 131 13.26 -12.75 12.22
N THR A 132 12.80 -11.95 13.18
CA THR A 132 12.14 -10.68 12.93
C THR A 132 13.09 -9.48 13.11
N THR A 133 12.69 -8.31 12.63
CA THR A 133 13.45 -7.05 12.79
C THR A 133 13.45 -6.56 14.25
N GLY A 134 12.56 -7.08 15.09
CA GLY A 134 12.57 -6.85 16.53
C GLY A 134 12.36 -5.37 16.89
N PRO A 135 13.17 -4.77 17.79
CA PRO A 135 13.02 -3.36 18.18
C PRO A 135 13.26 -2.36 17.04
N TRP A 136 14.00 -2.75 16.01
CA TRP A 136 14.32 -1.89 14.86
C TRP A 136 13.09 -1.54 14.03
N LEU A 137 12.03 -2.36 14.09
CA LEU A 137 10.77 -2.14 13.37
C LEU A 137 10.18 -0.75 13.65
N VAL A 138 10.18 -0.33 14.92
CA VAL A 138 9.66 0.99 15.34
C VAL A 138 10.48 2.12 14.74
N LEU A 139 11.81 1.97 14.70
CA LEU A 139 12.71 2.96 14.13
C LEU A 139 12.57 3.05 12.61
N ILE A 140 12.48 1.91 11.91
CA ILE A 140 12.30 1.85 10.46
C ILE A 140 11.01 2.56 10.05
N ILE A 141 9.89 2.24 10.70
CA ILE A 141 8.59 2.84 10.38
C ILE A 141 8.56 4.32 10.78
N GLY A 142 9.12 4.68 11.93
CA GLY A 142 9.22 6.09 12.35
C GLY A 142 10.00 6.93 11.34
N LEU A 143 11.18 6.47 10.91
CA LEU A 143 11.97 7.16 9.88
C LEU A 143 11.24 7.20 8.53
N ALA A 144 10.54 6.13 8.16
CA ALA A 144 9.82 6.09 6.89
C ALA A 144 8.69 7.11 6.86
N ILE A 145 7.92 7.24 7.94
CA ILE A 145 6.85 8.24 8.07
C ILE A 145 7.42 9.65 7.90
N VAL A 146 8.56 9.95 8.53
CA VAL A 146 9.22 11.27 8.42
C VAL A 146 9.65 11.54 6.98
N VAL A 147 10.30 10.58 6.32
CA VAL A 147 10.75 10.72 4.92
C VAL A 147 9.55 10.89 3.98
N PHE A 148 8.50 10.08 4.13
CA PHE A 148 7.29 10.19 3.31
C PHE A 148 6.57 11.52 3.53
N LEU A 149 6.38 11.96 4.77
CA LEU A 149 5.76 13.25 5.06
C LEU A 149 6.57 14.41 4.46
N ALA A 150 7.90 14.39 4.62
CA ALA A 150 8.78 15.40 4.04
C ALA A 150 8.67 15.43 2.50
N TYR A 151 8.63 14.27 1.85
CA TYR A 151 8.49 14.19 0.39
C TYR A 151 7.11 14.65 -0.09
N ASN A 152 6.04 14.35 0.67
CA ASN A 152 4.68 14.78 0.34
C ASN A 152 4.53 16.30 0.27
N VAL A 153 5.39 17.08 0.95
CA VAL A 153 5.40 18.55 0.86
C VAL A 153 5.59 18.99 -0.59
N LYS A 154 6.43 18.25 -1.34
CA LYS A 154 6.70 18.55 -2.75
C LYS A 154 5.56 18.10 -3.66
N VAL A 155 4.92 16.96 -3.36
CA VAL A 155 3.90 16.34 -4.21
C VAL A 155 2.55 17.04 -4.06
N TRP A 156 2.10 17.26 -2.83
CA TRP A 156 0.76 17.77 -2.50
C TRP A 156 0.75 19.22 -2.01
N GLY A 157 1.91 19.77 -1.67
CA GLY A 157 2.05 21.12 -1.15
C GLY A 157 2.05 21.21 0.38
N LEU A 158 2.54 22.34 0.89
CA LEU A 158 2.66 22.61 2.32
C LEU A 158 1.33 22.57 3.11
N PRO A 159 0.20 23.12 2.63
CA PRO A 159 -1.02 23.21 3.45
C PRO A 159 -1.56 21.85 3.89
N LEU A 160 -1.57 20.87 2.99
CA LEU A 160 -2.08 19.53 3.26
C LEU A 160 -1.15 18.76 4.20
N VAL A 161 0.16 18.88 3.99
CA VAL A 161 1.15 18.21 4.84
C VAL A 161 1.23 18.84 6.23
N LEU A 162 1.00 20.14 6.37
CA LEU A 162 1.00 20.81 7.67
C LEU A 162 -0.09 20.21 8.57
N VAL A 163 -1.28 19.93 8.04
CA VAL A 163 -2.34 19.25 8.79
C VAL A 163 -1.90 17.85 9.21
N ALA A 164 -1.27 17.08 8.31
CA ALA A 164 -0.75 15.75 8.63
C ALA A 164 0.34 15.79 9.71
N ILE A 165 1.25 16.78 9.65
CA ILE A 165 2.30 17.00 10.66
C ILE A 165 1.68 17.37 12.00
N LEU A 166 0.64 18.22 12.03
CA LEU A 166 -0.05 18.57 13.28
C LEU A 166 -0.69 17.34 13.94
N VAL A 167 -1.37 16.49 13.16
CA VAL A 167 -1.97 15.25 13.67
C VAL A 167 -0.87 14.29 14.15
N ALA A 168 0.22 14.13 13.38
CA ALA A 168 1.34 13.27 13.79
C ALA A 168 2.06 13.80 15.04
N ALA A 169 2.26 15.11 15.16
CA ALA A 169 2.86 15.73 16.34
C ALA A 169 1.95 15.58 17.56
N TYR A 170 0.63 15.71 17.37
CA TYR A 170 -0.36 15.45 18.41
C TYR A 170 -0.29 14.00 18.90
N THR A 171 -0.28 13.01 18.00
CA THR A 171 -0.21 11.59 18.38
C THR A 171 1.11 11.25 19.05
N ILE A 172 2.25 11.77 18.57
CA ILE A 172 3.54 11.59 19.24
C ILE A 172 3.50 12.23 20.63
N GLY A 173 2.91 13.42 20.76
CA GLY A 173 2.74 14.09 22.05
C GLY A 173 1.93 13.26 23.05
N THR A 174 0.78 12.73 22.66
CA THR A 174 -0.07 11.91 23.54
C THR A 174 0.57 10.57 23.91
N VAL A 175 1.44 10.04 23.05
CA VAL A 175 2.25 8.84 23.33
C VAL A 175 3.37 9.13 24.31
N LEU A 176 4.02 10.29 24.20
CA LEU A 176 5.04 10.72 25.17
C LEU A 176 4.42 10.98 26.55
N VAL A 177 3.22 11.58 26.60
CA VAL A 177 2.48 11.75 27.87
C VAL A 177 2.21 10.38 28.51
N TRP A 178 1.78 9.39 27.72
CA TRP A 178 1.60 8.01 28.21
C TRP A 178 2.90 7.42 28.79
N TYR A 179 4.03 7.63 28.11
CA TYR A 179 5.33 7.11 28.53
C TYR A 179 5.79 7.68 29.88
N PHE A 180 5.67 8.99 30.07
CA PHE A 180 6.18 9.68 31.27
C PHE A 180 5.20 9.70 32.44
N TYR A 181 3.90 9.90 32.18
CA TYR A 181 2.91 10.14 33.24
C TYR A 181 1.98 8.94 33.48
N GLY A 182 1.90 7.99 32.55
CA GLY A 182 1.00 6.84 32.67
C GLY A 182 -0.45 7.14 32.32
N VAL A 183 -1.35 6.28 32.78
CA VAL A 183 -2.78 6.27 32.38
C VAL A 183 -3.72 6.64 33.53
N GLU A 184 -3.19 6.81 34.73
CA GLU A 184 -3.97 7.14 35.92
C GLU A 184 -4.25 8.65 35.91
N ASP A 185 -5.54 9.01 35.93
CA ASP A 185 -6.09 10.37 36.03
C ASP A 185 -5.84 11.36 34.88
N ILE A 186 -5.41 10.92 33.70
CA ILE A 186 -5.29 11.78 32.51
C ILE A 186 -6.47 11.59 31.56
N ASN A 187 -6.94 12.70 30.98
CA ASN A 187 -7.99 12.68 29.97
C ASN A 187 -7.62 11.78 28.78
N LYS A 188 -8.55 10.89 28.38
CA LYS A 188 -8.37 9.91 27.31
C LYS A 188 -7.95 10.54 25.97
N TYR A 189 -8.30 11.79 25.73
CA TYR A 189 -7.87 12.50 24.52
C TYR A 189 -6.38 12.87 24.55
N LEU A 190 -5.79 13.09 25.72
CA LEU A 190 -4.39 13.50 25.88
C LEU A 190 -3.40 12.33 26.01
N VAL A 191 -3.90 11.08 26.04
CA VAL A 191 -3.08 9.87 26.24
C VAL A 191 -3.43 8.82 25.21
N THR A 192 -2.41 8.37 24.47
CA THR A 192 -2.55 7.26 23.50
C THR A 192 -1.72 6.08 24.00
N LYS A 193 -2.40 4.99 24.38
CA LYS A 193 -1.75 3.76 24.82
C LYS A 193 -1.24 2.98 23.61
N ILE A 194 0.07 2.74 23.53
CA ILE A 194 0.64 1.88 22.50
C ILE A 194 0.97 0.49 23.06
N GLY A 195 1.37 0.38 24.33
CA GLY A 195 1.74 -0.88 24.99
C GLY A 195 1.00 -1.16 26.30
N GLY A 196 1.38 -2.26 26.93
CA GLY A 196 1.07 -2.62 28.31
C GLY A 196 2.09 -2.09 29.32
N GLU A 197 2.14 -2.72 30.49
CA GLU A 197 3.16 -2.47 31.51
C GLU A 197 4.10 -3.69 31.56
N PRO A 198 5.43 -3.53 31.55
CA PRO A 198 6.22 -2.30 31.74
C PRO A 198 6.38 -1.42 30.48
N ARG A 199 6.42 -0.09 30.69
CA ARG A 199 6.45 0.94 29.64
C ARG A 199 7.82 1.03 28.95
N LEU A 200 8.15 0.09 28.06
CA LEU A 200 9.36 0.13 27.22
C LEU A 200 9.03 0.55 25.78
N LEU A 201 10.01 1.15 25.09
CA LEU A 201 9.89 1.51 23.67
C LEU A 201 9.61 0.29 22.77
N SER A 202 10.06 -0.89 23.19
CA SER A 202 9.80 -2.17 22.51
C SER A 202 8.34 -2.64 22.61
N ASP A 203 7.59 -2.17 23.60
CA ASP A 203 6.19 -2.58 23.82
C ASP A 203 5.22 -1.94 22.82
N GLY A 204 5.70 -0.93 22.07
CA GLY A 204 4.99 -0.42 20.91
C GLY A 204 5.10 -1.30 19.65
N ARG A 205 6.01 -2.28 19.64
CA ARG A 205 6.26 -3.15 18.48
C ARG A 205 5.00 -3.84 17.97
N PRO A 206 4.14 -4.50 18.80
CA PRO A 206 3.00 -5.25 18.29
C PRO A 206 2.02 -4.37 17.50
N ARG A 207 1.80 -3.12 17.95
CA ARG A 207 0.96 -2.15 17.24
C ARG A 207 1.57 -1.71 15.92
N VAL A 208 2.88 -1.48 15.90
CA VAL A 208 3.59 -1.05 14.69
C VAL A 208 3.71 -2.20 13.69
N HIS A 209 3.88 -3.44 14.17
CA HIS A 209 3.84 -4.67 13.37
C HIS A 209 2.47 -4.82 12.72
N ASP A 210 1.39 -4.70 13.50
CA ASP A 210 0.01 -4.76 13.00
C ASP A 210 -0.27 -3.70 11.92
N ILE A 211 0.19 -2.46 12.09
CA ILE A 211 0.07 -1.41 11.06
C ILE A 211 0.78 -1.80 9.74
N LEU A 212 1.84 -2.60 9.79
CA LEU A 212 2.59 -3.01 8.61
C LEU A 212 1.99 -4.25 7.94
N VAL A 213 1.74 -5.31 8.70
CA VAL A 213 1.45 -6.65 8.14
C VAL A 213 -0.03 -7.04 8.13
N ASN A 214 -0.89 -6.32 8.86
CA ASN A 214 -2.29 -6.69 8.96
C ASN A 214 -3.00 -6.62 7.60
N ASN A 215 -3.59 -7.73 7.16
CA ASN A 215 -4.27 -7.78 5.87
C ASN A 215 -5.54 -6.90 5.82
N ALA A 216 -6.25 -6.74 6.94
CA ALA A 216 -7.52 -6.00 7.00
C ALA A 216 -7.33 -4.49 7.21
N SER A 217 -6.25 -4.06 7.87
CA SER A 217 -6.05 -2.64 8.24
C SER A 217 -4.62 -2.13 8.08
N GLY A 218 -3.69 -2.98 7.63
CA GLY A 218 -2.29 -2.60 7.44
C GLY A 218 -2.04 -1.82 6.15
N LEU A 219 -0.93 -1.10 6.15
CA LEU A 219 -0.47 -0.26 5.04
C LEU A 219 -0.23 -1.05 3.76
N LEU A 220 0.35 -2.25 3.86
CA LEU A 220 0.64 -3.09 2.70
C LEU A 220 -0.47 -4.10 2.40
N GLY A 221 -1.39 -4.33 3.32
CA GLY A 221 -2.56 -5.18 3.12
C GLY A 221 -3.69 -4.43 2.43
N ARG A 222 -4.59 -3.84 3.23
CA ARG A 222 -5.85 -3.25 2.74
C ARG A 222 -5.65 -2.11 1.75
N PHE A 223 -4.68 -1.24 1.99
CA PHE A 223 -4.44 -0.09 1.11
C PHE A 223 -3.91 -0.54 -0.26
N MET A 224 -3.01 -1.54 -0.29
CA MET A 224 -2.50 -2.08 -1.54
C MET A 224 -3.55 -2.91 -2.29
N ASP A 225 -4.39 -3.64 -1.56
CA ASP A 225 -5.55 -4.34 -2.12
C ASP A 225 -6.48 -3.37 -2.86
N ILE A 226 -6.86 -2.26 -2.23
CA ILE A 226 -7.70 -1.23 -2.87
C ILE A 226 -6.99 -0.64 -4.11
N ILE A 227 -5.69 -0.33 -4.03
CA ILE A 227 -5.00 0.25 -5.17
C ILE A 227 -4.91 -0.72 -6.34
N LEU A 228 -4.41 -1.94 -6.11
CA LEU A 228 -4.07 -2.87 -7.19
C LEU A 228 -5.30 -3.59 -7.75
N ASN A 229 -6.27 -3.94 -6.91
CA ASN A 229 -7.43 -4.72 -7.33
C ASN A 229 -8.64 -3.84 -7.69
N GLU A 230 -8.82 -2.70 -7.02
CA GLU A 230 -9.93 -1.79 -7.29
C GLU A 230 -9.51 -0.67 -8.25
N ILE A 231 -8.52 0.16 -7.87
CA ILE A 231 -8.24 1.41 -8.59
C ILE A 231 -7.51 1.19 -9.93
N ILE A 232 -6.45 0.37 -9.96
CA ILE A 232 -5.61 0.20 -11.16
C ILE A 232 -6.43 -0.28 -12.38
N PRO A 233 -7.30 -1.30 -12.30
CA PRO A 233 -8.09 -1.73 -13.44
C PRO A 233 -8.93 -0.61 -14.05
N TYR A 234 -9.61 0.19 -13.22
CA TYR A 234 -10.39 1.33 -13.70
C TYR A 234 -9.49 2.44 -14.26
N LEU A 235 -8.30 2.64 -13.71
CA LEU A 235 -7.37 3.64 -14.21
C LEU A 235 -6.79 3.25 -15.57
N ILE A 236 -6.46 1.97 -15.77
CA ILE A 236 -6.05 1.42 -17.06
C ILE A 236 -7.20 1.54 -18.07
N LEU A 237 -8.42 1.14 -17.69
CA LEU A 237 -9.59 1.24 -18.55
C LEU A 237 -9.88 2.70 -18.93
N GLY A 238 -9.82 3.62 -17.97
CA GLY A 238 -10.00 5.06 -18.19
C GLY A 238 -8.94 5.61 -19.14
N ALA A 239 -7.66 5.30 -18.92
CA ALA A 239 -6.58 5.74 -19.80
C ALA A 239 -6.72 5.20 -21.24
N LEU A 240 -7.06 3.91 -21.39
CA LEU A 240 -7.33 3.29 -22.69
C LEU A 240 -8.54 3.92 -23.38
N PHE A 241 -9.62 4.18 -22.62
CA PHE A 241 -10.84 4.76 -23.16
C PHE A 241 -10.66 6.22 -23.57
N GLY A 242 -9.93 7.02 -22.79
CA GLY A 242 -9.56 8.39 -23.13
C GLY A 242 -8.67 8.49 -24.39
N ALA A 243 -7.78 7.51 -24.59
CA ALA A 243 -6.97 7.39 -25.82
C ALA A 243 -7.76 6.82 -27.02
N SER A 244 -8.90 6.16 -26.78
CA SER A 244 -9.70 5.55 -27.83
C SER A 244 -10.51 6.57 -28.64
N ALA A 245 -10.80 6.22 -29.90
CA ALA A 245 -11.72 7.01 -30.74
C ALA A 245 -13.15 7.10 -30.15
N GLY A 246 -13.54 6.14 -29.31
CA GLY A 246 -14.81 6.14 -28.58
C GLY A 246 -14.88 7.23 -27.50
N GLY A 247 -13.80 7.44 -26.76
CA GLY A 247 -13.72 8.53 -25.79
C GLY A 247 -13.80 9.90 -26.46
N GLN A 248 -13.08 10.08 -27.57
CA GLN A 248 -13.09 11.33 -28.33
C GLN A 248 -14.44 11.62 -29.01
N SER A 249 -15.19 10.58 -29.41
CA SER A 249 -16.51 10.76 -30.01
C SER A 249 -17.55 11.19 -28.98
N LEU A 250 -17.50 10.67 -27.75
CA LEU A 250 -18.36 11.10 -26.64
C LEU A 250 -18.22 12.59 -26.34
N ILE A 251 -16.97 13.09 -26.31
CA ILE A 251 -16.71 14.53 -26.12
C ILE A 251 -17.37 15.34 -27.25
N LYS A 252 -17.19 14.92 -28.52
CA LYS A 252 -17.81 15.60 -29.67
C LYS A 252 -19.34 15.58 -29.61
N VAL A 253 -19.94 14.49 -29.15
CA VAL A 253 -21.40 14.38 -28.96
C VAL A 253 -21.86 15.34 -27.86
N ALA A 254 -21.16 15.40 -26.73
CA ALA A 254 -21.48 16.32 -25.64
C ALA A 254 -21.40 17.80 -26.10
N PHE A 255 -20.37 18.17 -26.85
CA PHE A 255 -20.25 19.50 -27.46
C PHE A 255 -21.39 19.77 -28.46
N ARG A 256 -21.71 18.80 -29.33
CA ARG A 256 -22.80 18.94 -30.30
C ARG A 256 -24.15 19.15 -29.63
N TRP A 257 -24.38 18.55 -28.47
CA TRP A 257 -25.65 18.65 -27.74
C TRP A 257 -25.79 19.96 -26.96
N THR A 258 -24.68 20.54 -26.52
CA THR A 258 -24.66 21.72 -25.63
C THR A 258 -24.28 23.03 -26.33
N MET A 259 -23.90 22.99 -27.62
CA MET A 259 -23.44 24.15 -28.40
C MET A 259 -24.42 25.33 -28.48
N ASN A 260 -25.74 25.10 -28.33
CA ASN A 260 -26.75 26.16 -28.38
C ASN A 260 -27.10 26.75 -27.00
N LEU A 261 -26.46 26.28 -25.92
CA LEU A 261 -26.66 26.81 -24.58
C LEU A 261 -25.74 28.02 -24.34
N SER A 262 -26.22 29.00 -23.57
CA SER A 262 -25.51 30.24 -23.24
C SER A 262 -24.19 30.05 -22.46
N GLY A 263 -23.91 28.84 -21.97
CA GLY A 263 -22.63 28.42 -21.39
C GLY A 263 -22.01 27.21 -22.09
N GLY A 264 -22.20 27.07 -23.41
CA GLY A 264 -21.91 25.87 -24.21
C GLY A 264 -20.69 25.03 -23.79
N PRO A 265 -19.46 25.59 -23.74
CA PRO A 265 -18.27 24.83 -23.36
C PRO A 265 -18.30 24.28 -21.93
N ALA A 266 -18.87 25.03 -20.98
CA ALA A 266 -18.99 24.60 -19.59
C ALA A 266 -20.04 23.49 -19.43
N HIS A 267 -21.15 23.58 -20.15
CA HIS A 267 -22.17 22.52 -20.16
C HIS A 267 -21.65 21.26 -20.87
N ALA A 268 -20.88 21.43 -21.96
CA ALA A 268 -20.22 20.31 -22.64
C ALA A 268 -19.27 19.56 -21.70
N ALA A 269 -18.49 20.28 -20.89
CA ALA A 269 -17.59 19.70 -19.90
C ALA A 269 -18.34 18.87 -18.85
N ILE A 270 -19.44 19.39 -18.29
CA ILE A 270 -20.26 18.68 -17.30
C ILE A 270 -20.88 17.41 -17.91
N VAL A 271 -21.51 17.54 -19.10
CA VAL A 271 -22.16 16.41 -19.78
C VAL A 271 -21.14 15.34 -20.17
N SER A 272 -19.99 15.74 -20.71
CA SER A 272 -18.91 14.82 -21.05
C SER A 272 -18.35 14.13 -19.80
N SER A 273 -18.16 14.87 -18.71
CA SER A 273 -17.71 14.32 -17.42
C SER A 273 -18.72 13.31 -16.87
N ALA A 274 -20.03 13.61 -16.94
CA ALA A 274 -21.07 12.69 -16.52
C ALA A 274 -21.10 11.41 -17.37
N MET A 275 -20.95 11.52 -18.70
CA MET A 275 -20.91 10.36 -19.60
C MET A 275 -19.66 9.50 -19.42
N PHE A 276 -18.51 10.08 -19.10
CA PHE A 276 -17.31 9.31 -18.77
C PHE A 276 -17.35 8.75 -17.35
N GLY A 277 -18.00 9.43 -16.41
CA GLY A 277 -18.21 8.95 -15.04
C GLY A 277 -18.99 7.64 -14.98
N THR A 278 -19.99 7.45 -15.84
CA THR A 278 -20.78 6.20 -15.89
C THR A 278 -19.98 5.00 -16.40
N ILE A 279 -18.89 5.23 -17.14
CA ILE A 279 -18.06 4.17 -17.72
C ILE A 279 -16.81 3.92 -16.86
N SER A 280 -16.20 4.98 -16.34
CA SER A 280 -14.91 4.91 -15.66
C SER A 280 -15.01 4.35 -14.23
N GLY A 281 -16.18 4.38 -13.59
CA GLY A 281 -16.42 3.71 -12.31
C GLY A 281 -15.89 4.46 -11.07
N GLY A 282 -15.29 5.65 -11.22
CA GLY A 282 -14.86 6.46 -10.09
C GLY A 282 -14.44 7.90 -10.45
N PRO A 283 -14.45 8.83 -9.48
CA PRO A 283 -14.14 10.24 -9.73
C PRO A 283 -12.67 10.48 -10.12
N ILE A 284 -11.72 9.72 -9.54
CA ILE A 284 -10.29 9.87 -9.83
C ILE A 284 -9.99 9.51 -11.29
N VAL A 285 -10.55 8.41 -11.76
CA VAL A 285 -10.35 7.90 -13.12
C VAL A 285 -11.08 8.74 -14.16
N ASN A 286 -12.21 9.34 -13.78
CA ASN A 286 -12.93 10.28 -14.64
C ASN A 286 -12.08 11.52 -14.98
N VAL A 287 -11.52 12.19 -13.96
CA VAL A 287 -10.67 13.39 -14.14
C VAL A 287 -9.40 13.06 -14.95
N LEU A 288 -8.79 11.89 -14.70
CA LEU A 288 -7.62 11.45 -15.46
C LEU A 288 -7.95 11.13 -16.92
N SER A 289 -9.15 10.60 -17.22
CA SER A 289 -9.55 10.21 -18.57
C SER A 289 -10.04 11.37 -19.42
N THR A 290 -10.67 12.39 -18.82
CA THR A 290 -11.31 13.50 -19.56
C THR A 290 -10.52 14.81 -19.51
N GLY A 291 -9.49 14.90 -18.65
CA GLY A 291 -8.49 15.95 -18.65
C GLY A 291 -8.86 17.18 -17.79
N VAL A 292 -8.10 18.26 -17.97
CA VAL A 292 -8.11 19.45 -17.09
C VAL A 292 -9.41 20.28 -17.17
N LEU A 293 -10.25 20.04 -18.17
CA LEU A 293 -11.51 20.74 -18.42
C LEU A 293 -12.73 20.01 -17.83
N THR A 294 -12.57 19.31 -16.72
CA THR A 294 -13.65 18.57 -16.07
C THR A 294 -14.12 19.31 -14.83
N ILE A 295 -15.43 19.57 -14.76
CA ILE A 295 -16.09 19.90 -13.50
C ILE A 295 -16.56 18.54 -12.94
N PRO A 296 -15.95 18.04 -11.85
CA PRO A 296 -16.34 16.77 -11.23
C PRO A 296 -17.75 16.81 -10.65
#